data_AF-A0A023FR90-F1
#
_entry.id   AF-A0A023FR90-F1
#
_cell.length_a   1.000
_cell.length_b   1.000
_cell.length_c   1.000
_cell.angle_alpha   90.00
_cell.angle_beta   90.00
_cell.angle_gamma   90.00
#
_symmetry.space_group_name_H-M   'P 1'
#
loop_
_entity.id
_entity.type
_entity.pdbx_description
1 polymer ?
#
loop_
_entity_poly.entity_id
_entity_poly.type
_entity_poly.pdbx_seq_one_letter_code
_entity_poly.pdbx_strand_id
1 'polypeptide(L)'
;MTAKGFKLHRQLCVREFPETGRGLATQQQLTAGETFLRVPTWLLITTTTALSGSLHSFLMRHHRQLTPTEVLTLFLMNEKLRGLDSEWRFFIDSLPAAYTTPVFLGSRLLARLPEAMCRKAEAQVSRIRSTFLRLQILLKRASPGDSKLLALSENFTWRL
;
A
#
# COMPACT_ATOMS: atom_id res chain seq x y z
N MET A 1 -9.26 5.49 -17.91
CA MET A 1 -8.99 6.60 -16.97
C MET A 1 -7.57 7.09 -17.22
N THR A 2 -7.39 8.35 -17.62
CA THR A 2 -6.08 8.98 -17.84
C THR A 2 -5.75 9.84 -16.63
N ALA A 3 -4.87 9.34 -15.76
CA ALA A 3 -4.24 10.14 -14.73
C ALA A 3 -2.78 10.36 -15.16
N LYS A 4 -2.30 11.61 -15.13
CA LYS A 4 -0.89 11.96 -15.43
C LYS A 4 -0.39 11.52 -16.83
N GLY A 5 -1.28 11.46 -17.83
CA GLY A 5 -0.94 11.24 -19.24
C GLY A 5 -0.52 9.83 -19.63
N PHE A 6 -0.39 8.90 -18.68
CA PHE A 6 -0.06 7.51 -18.97
C PHE A 6 -1.28 6.78 -19.54
N LYS A 7 -1.05 6.07 -20.65
CA LYS A 7 -2.04 5.21 -21.28
C LYS A 7 -1.48 3.80 -21.31
N LEU A 8 -2.26 2.86 -20.79
CA LEU A 8 -1.99 1.45 -20.97
C LEU A 8 -1.88 1.18 -22.48
N HIS A 9 -0.89 0.38 -22.87
CA HIS A 9 -0.67 0.05 -24.28
C HIS A 9 -1.97 -0.52 -24.88
N ARG A 10 -2.31 -0.17 -26.13
CA ARG A 10 -3.60 -0.56 -26.75
C ARG A 10 -3.81 -2.07 -26.80
N GLN A 11 -2.72 -2.84 -26.75
CA GLN A 11 -2.75 -4.30 -26.77
C GLN A 11 -3.06 -4.90 -25.40
N LEU A 12 -2.95 -4.14 -24.31
CA LEU A 12 -3.21 -4.64 -22.96
C LEU A 12 -4.62 -4.25 -22.51
N CYS A 13 -5.32 -5.22 -21.92
CA CYS A 13 -6.61 -5.02 -21.29
C CYS A 13 -6.60 -5.58 -19.86
N VAL A 14 -7.37 -4.95 -18.97
CA VAL A 14 -7.62 -5.47 -17.62
C VAL A 14 -8.64 -6.60 -17.73
N ARG A 15 -8.40 -7.72 -17.05
CA ARG A 15 -9.31 -8.86 -16.97
C ARG A 15 -9.36 -9.41 -15.55
N GLU A 16 -10.47 -10.04 -15.21
CA GLU A 16 -10.60 -10.86 -14.01
C GLU A 16 -10.28 -12.32 -14.37
N PHE A 17 -9.39 -12.93 -13.61
CA PHE A 17 -9.02 -14.33 -13.75
C PHE A 17 -9.53 -15.12 -12.54
N PRO A 18 -10.16 -16.29 -12.73
CA PRO A 18 -10.74 -17.06 -11.63
C PRO A 18 -9.76 -17.39 -10.49
N GLU A 19 -8.49 -17.64 -10.81
CA GLU A 19 -7.50 -18.11 -9.83
C GLU A 19 -6.68 -17.00 -9.18
N THR A 20 -6.42 -15.90 -9.91
CA THR A 20 -5.50 -14.84 -9.49
C THR A 20 -6.19 -13.48 -9.29
N GLY A 21 -7.47 -13.37 -9.66
CA GLY A 21 -8.23 -12.12 -9.62
C GLY A 21 -7.86 -11.18 -10.76
N ARG A 22 -7.91 -9.87 -10.51
CA ARG A 22 -7.68 -8.85 -11.52
C ARG A 22 -6.23 -8.84 -12.02
N GLY A 23 -6.05 -8.95 -13.33
CA GLY A 23 -4.75 -8.92 -13.99
C GLY A 23 -4.78 -8.22 -15.35
N LEU A 24 -3.69 -8.37 -16.10
CA LEU A 24 -3.55 -7.86 -17.46
C LEU A 24 -3.52 -9.02 -18.46
N ALA A 25 -4.21 -8.86 -19.58
CA ALA A 25 -4.16 -9.75 -20.74
C ALA A 25 -3.78 -8.95 -21.98
N THR A 26 -3.01 -9.59 -22.86
CA THR A 26 -2.75 -9.07 -24.20
C THR A 26 -3.87 -9.47 -25.17
N GLN A 27 -4.18 -8.59 -26.11
CA GLN A 27 -5.08 -8.85 -27.24
C GLN A 27 -4.33 -9.34 -28.49
N GLN A 28 -3.00 -9.35 -28.44
CA GLN A 28 -2.12 -9.75 -29.54
C GLN A 28 -1.01 -10.67 -29.03
N GLN A 29 -0.41 -11.44 -29.94
CA GLN A 29 0.72 -12.29 -29.59
C GLN A 29 1.91 -11.41 -29.19
N LEU A 30 2.52 -11.71 -28.04
CA LEU A 30 3.77 -11.10 -27.59
C LEU A 30 4.93 -12.04 -27.93
N THR A 31 6.06 -11.46 -28.31
CA THR A 31 7.30 -12.21 -28.57
C THR A 31 8.24 -12.14 -27.36
N ALA A 32 9.03 -13.19 -27.13
CA ALA A 32 9.99 -13.20 -26.05
C ALA A 32 11.06 -12.10 -26.26
N GLY A 33 11.29 -11.27 -25.23
CA GLY A 33 12.20 -10.12 -25.31
C GLY A 33 11.53 -8.81 -25.74
N GLU A 34 10.26 -8.82 -26.13
CA GLU A 34 9.51 -7.62 -26.50
C GLU A 34 9.17 -6.76 -25.28
N THR A 35 9.37 -5.44 -25.39
CA THR A 35 8.92 -4.49 -24.38
C THR A 35 7.47 -4.08 -24.64
N PHE A 36 6.54 -4.65 -23.87
CA PHE A 36 5.10 -4.37 -24.01
C PHE A 36 4.54 -3.32 -23.02
N LEU A 37 5.32 -2.93 -22.01
CA LEU A 37 4.95 -1.94 -21.00
C LEU A 37 6.17 -1.13 -20.56
N ARG A 38 6.03 0.21 -20.51
CA ARG A 38 7.00 1.12 -19.92
C ARG A 38 6.29 2.03 -18.94
N VAL A 39 6.66 1.99 -17.67
CA VAL A 39 6.05 2.83 -16.63
C VAL A 39 7.01 3.97 -16.30
N PRO A 40 6.62 5.23 -16.52
CA PRO A 40 7.42 6.38 -16.11
C PRO A 40 7.64 6.44 -14.60
N THR A 41 8.81 6.92 -14.18
CA THR A 41 9.19 7.01 -12.76
C THR A 41 8.28 7.92 -11.94
N TRP A 42 7.71 8.98 -12.54
CA TRP A 42 6.77 9.89 -11.88
C TRP A 42 5.40 9.27 -11.56
N LEU A 43 5.14 8.04 -12.02
CA LEU A 43 3.97 7.24 -11.63
C LEU A 43 4.28 6.25 -10.50
N LEU A 44 5.51 6.23 -10.00
CA LEU A 44 5.91 5.33 -8.92
C LEU A 44 5.74 6.00 -7.57
N ILE A 45 5.18 5.25 -6.63
CA ILE A 45 5.17 5.61 -5.22
C ILE A 45 6.46 5.07 -4.60
N THR A 46 7.36 5.98 -4.26
CA THR A 46 8.68 5.69 -3.68
C THR A 46 8.84 6.44 -2.36
N THR A 47 9.89 6.14 -1.60
CA THR A 47 10.23 6.93 -0.40
C THR A 47 10.52 8.38 -0.78
N THR A 48 11.14 8.63 -1.93
CA THR A 48 11.33 10.00 -2.45
C THR A 48 10.00 10.70 -2.69
N THR A 49 9.04 10.01 -3.34
CA THR A 49 7.67 10.52 -3.56
C THR A 49 6.96 10.82 -2.22
N ALA A 50 7.13 9.94 -1.24
CA ALA A 50 6.56 10.11 0.09
C ALA A 50 7.15 11.31 0.83
N LEU A 51 8.46 11.49 0.73
CA LEU A 51 9.20 12.59 1.34
C LEU A 51 8.93 13.93 0.65
N SER A 52 8.55 13.97 -0.62
CA SER A 52 8.09 15.21 -1.27
C SER A 52 6.63 15.55 -0.98
N GLY A 53 5.91 14.66 -0.28
CA GLY A 53 4.47 14.79 -0.03
C GLY A 53 4.11 15.60 1.21
N SER A 54 2.82 15.60 1.52
CA SER A 54 2.25 16.38 2.64
C SER A 54 2.75 15.98 4.04
N LEU A 55 3.33 14.78 4.19
CA LEU A 55 3.92 14.29 5.43
C LEU A 55 5.42 14.59 5.57
N HIS A 56 6.03 15.36 4.66
CA HIS A 56 7.48 15.62 4.63
C HIS A 56 8.07 15.91 6.01
N SER A 57 7.55 16.93 6.70
CA SER A 57 8.07 17.39 7.99
C SER A 57 8.08 16.30 9.06
N PHE A 58 7.01 15.51 9.12
CA PHE A 58 6.91 14.37 10.05
C PHE A 58 7.90 13.27 9.68
N LEU A 59 7.94 12.86 8.42
CA LEU A 59 8.81 11.77 7.95
C LEU A 59 10.29 12.13 8.13
N MET A 60 10.67 13.39 7.86
CA MET A 60 12.05 13.87 8.06
C MET A 60 12.42 13.91 9.54
N ARG A 61 11.53 14.40 10.41
CA ARG A 61 11.76 14.42 11.87
C ARG A 61 11.97 13.01 12.44
N HIS A 62 11.25 12.02 11.91
CA HIS A 62 11.24 10.65 12.42
C HIS A 62 11.98 9.64 11.54
N HIS A 63 12.80 10.07 10.58
CA HIS A 63 13.45 9.18 9.60
C HIS A 63 14.27 8.05 10.23
N ARG A 64 14.90 8.27 11.39
CA ARG A 64 15.68 7.23 12.10
C ARG A 64 14.80 6.18 12.78
N GLN A 65 13.53 6.48 13.04
CA GLN A 65 12.57 5.60 13.72
C GLN A 65 11.68 4.84 12.74
N LEU A 66 11.74 5.17 11.45
CA LEU A 66 10.86 4.63 10.42
C LEU A 66 11.69 3.83 9.41
N THR A 67 11.22 2.62 9.11
CA THR A 67 11.73 1.83 7.99
C THR A 67 11.14 2.35 6.67
N PRO A 68 11.77 2.09 5.50
CA PRO A 68 11.22 2.47 4.21
C PRO A 68 9.78 1.98 3.97
N THR A 69 9.46 0.76 4.39
CA THR A 69 8.10 0.20 4.29
C THR A 69 7.10 0.99 5.11
N GLU A 70 7.48 1.46 6.30
CA GLU A 70 6.60 2.25 7.17
C GLU A 70 6.40 3.66 6.62
N VAL A 71 7.44 4.26 6.02
CA VAL A 71 7.32 5.53 5.28
C VAL A 71 6.29 5.40 4.16
N LEU A 72 6.40 4.35 3.34
CA LEU A 72 5.45 4.07 2.26
C LEU A 72 4.03 3.78 2.79
N THR A 73 3.93 3.05 3.90
CA THR A 73 2.64 2.72 4.54
C THR A 73 1.93 3.99 4.99
N LEU A 74 2.64 4.87 5.71
CA LEU A 74 2.07 6.14 6.19
C LEU A 74 1.67 7.05 5.03
N PHE A 75 2.49 7.11 3.98
CA PHE A 75 2.16 7.84 2.76
C PHE A 75 0.87 7.33 2.11
N LEU A 76 0.77 6.01 1.87
CA LEU A 76 -0.42 5.41 1.27
C LEU A 76 -1.68 5.64 2.11
N MET A 77 -1.59 5.54 3.44
CA MET A 77 -2.72 5.81 4.33
C MET A 77 -3.15 7.27 4.27
N ASN A 78 -2.19 8.21 4.27
CA ASN A 78 -2.48 9.63 4.16
C ASN A 78 -3.13 9.99 2.81
N GLU A 79 -2.58 9.48 1.72
CA GLU A 79 -3.16 9.69 0.38
C GLU A 79 -4.55 9.05 0.26
N LYS A 80 -4.79 7.90 0.91
CA LYS A 80 -6.13 7.30 0.96
C LYS A 80 -7.14 8.19 1.70
N LEU A 81 -6.74 8.83 2.80
CA LEU A 81 -7.60 9.75 3.55
C LEU A 81 -7.91 11.05 2.80
N ARG A 82 -6.98 11.51 1.95
CA ARG A 82 -7.20 12.68 1.08
C ARG A 82 -8.27 12.42 0.01
N GLY A 83 -8.56 11.17 -0.32
CA GLY A 83 -9.66 10.80 -1.22
C GLY A 83 -9.58 11.50 -2.58
N LEU A 84 -10.59 12.34 -2.88
CA LEU A 84 -10.68 13.08 -4.16
C LEU A 84 -9.50 14.04 -4.37
N ASP A 85 -8.89 14.53 -3.28
CA ASP A 85 -7.77 15.48 -3.32
C ASP A 85 -6.40 14.80 -3.43
N SER A 86 -6.35 13.46 -3.50
CA SER A 86 -5.11 12.73 -3.72
C SER A 86 -4.73 12.67 -5.19
N GLU A 87 -3.50 13.07 -5.50
CA GLU A 87 -2.91 12.86 -6.84
C GLU A 87 -2.72 11.37 -7.16
N TRP A 88 -2.73 10.51 -6.14
CA TRP A 88 -2.54 9.07 -6.23
C TRP A 88 -3.86 8.30 -6.17
N ARG A 89 -5.00 9.01 -6.15
CA ARG A 89 -6.33 8.43 -6.06
C ARG A 89 -6.54 7.26 -7.02
N PHE A 90 -6.24 7.40 -8.30
CA PHE A 90 -6.48 6.32 -9.27
C PHE A 90 -5.68 5.05 -8.97
N PHE A 91 -4.47 5.19 -8.42
CA PHE A 91 -3.70 4.05 -7.95
C PHE A 91 -4.36 3.45 -6.70
N ILE A 92 -4.71 4.28 -5.72
CA ILE A 92 -5.28 3.85 -4.44
C ILE A 92 -6.65 3.19 -4.62
N ASP A 93 -7.54 3.79 -5.40
CA ASP A 93 -8.86 3.26 -5.76
C ASP A 93 -8.75 1.96 -6.56
N SER A 94 -7.61 1.72 -7.23
CA SER A 94 -7.35 0.44 -7.89
C SER A 94 -6.95 -0.66 -6.91
N LEU A 95 -6.46 -0.36 -5.70
CA LEU A 95 -5.96 -1.41 -4.80
C LEU A 95 -7.10 -2.35 -4.34
N PRO A 96 -6.80 -3.65 -4.18
CA PRO A 96 -7.75 -4.58 -3.57
C PRO A 96 -8.18 -4.12 -2.17
N ALA A 97 -9.46 -4.33 -1.83
CA ALA A 97 -9.98 -4.02 -0.50
C ALA A 97 -9.44 -4.98 0.58
N ALA A 98 -9.08 -6.21 0.19
CA ALA A 98 -8.52 -7.24 1.05
C ALA A 98 -7.47 -8.05 0.29
N TYR A 99 -6.59 -8.72 1.04
CA TYR A 99 -5.56 -9.61 0.52
C TYR A 99 -5.68 -10.99 1.17
N THR A 100 -4.96 -11.98 0.64
CA THR A 100 -4.91 -13.34 1.18
C THR A 100 -3.69 -13.58 2.09
N THR A 101 -3.05 -12.51 2.58
CA THR A 101 -1.92 -12.62 3.50
C THR A 101 -2.38 -13.07 4.90
N PRO A 102 -1.52 -13.72 5.70
CA PRO A 102 -1.89 -14.26 7.01
C PRO A 102 -2.65 -13.33 7.96
N VAL A 103 -2.43 -12.01 7.88
CA VAL A 103 -3.15 -11.04 8.73
C VAL A 103 -4.64 -10.92 8.40
N PHE A 104 -5.04 -11.26 7.17
CA PHE A 104 -6.43 -11.32 6.73
C PHE A 104 -7.04 -12.72 6.91
N LEU A 105 -6.23 -13.72 7.29
CA LEU A 105 -6.72 -15.05 7.58
C LEU A 105 -7.18 -15.11 9.05
N GLY A 106 -8.42 -15.55 9.27
CA GLY A 106 -8.93 -15.76 10.62
C GLY A 106 -8.14 -16.83 11.36
N SER A 107 -8.12 -16.75 12.70
CA SER A 107 -7.40 -17.71 13.57
C SER A 107 -7.75 -19.17 13.27
N ARG A 108 -9.02 -19.45 12.93
CA ARG A 108 -9.49 -20.78 12.54
C ARG A 108 -8.80 -21.32 11.29
N LEU A 109 -8.53 -20.49 10.29
CA LEU A 109 -7.82 -20.92 9.07
C LEU A 109 -6.33 -21.10 9.33
N LEU A 110 -5.72 -20.21 10.12
CA LEU A 110 -4.32 -20.34 10.51
C LEU A 110 -4.05 -21.64 11.27
N ALA A 111 -4.96 -22.02 12.19
CA ALA A 111 -4.85 -23.27 12.95
C ALA A 111 -4.93 -24.55 12.09
N ARG A 112 -5.36 -24.45 10.83
CA ARG A 112 -5.37 -25.59 9.89
C ARG A 112 -4.06 -25.72 9.11
N LEU A 113 -3.16 -24.75 9.22
CA LEU A 113 -1.87 -24.83 8.57
C LEU A 113 -0.96 -25.84 9.29
N PRO A 114 -0.11 -26.57 8.55
CA PRO A 114 1.00 -27.30 9.15
C PRO A 114 1.79 -26.43 10.14
N GLU A 115 2.21 -27.03 11.24
CA GLU A 115 2.70 -26.33 12.43
C GLU A 115 3.81 -25.29 12.12
N ALA A 116 4.76 -25.63 11.25
CA ALA A 116 5.83 -24.71 10.85
C ALA A 116 5.32 -23.48 10.09
N MET A 117 4.27 -23.64 9.27
CA MET A 117 3.63 -22.53 8.55
C MET A 117 2.74 -21.70 9.47
N CYS A 118 2.00 -22.36 10.38
CA CYS A 118 1.21 -21.66 11.39
C CYS A 118 2.10 -20.72 12.22
N ARG A 119 3.22 -21.22 12.74
CA ARG A 119 4.19 -20.42 13.51
C ARG A 119 4.72 -19.21 12.73
N LYS A 120 5.05 -19.38 11.44
CA LYS A 120 5.49 -18.27 10.58
C LYS A 120 4.39 -17.24 10.35
N ALA A 121 3.16 -17.70 10.11
CA ALA A 121 2.00 -16.84 9.91
C ALA A 121 1.70 -16.03 11.17
N GLU A 122 1.64 -16.67 12.34
CA GLU A 122 1.43 -16.02 13.63
C GLU A 122 2.52 -15.00 13.95
N ALA A 123 3.79 -15.34 13.70
CA ALA A 123 4.91 -14.41 13.87
C ALA A 123 4.76 -13.17 12.96
N GLN A 124 4.35 -13.37 11.69
CA GLN A 124 4.10 -12.26 10.78
C GLN A 124 2.94 -11.37 11.27
N VAL A 125 1.83 -11.96 11.70
CA VAL A 125 0.68 -11.23 12.24
C VAL A 125 1.07 -10.43 13.48
N SER A 126 1.81 -11.05 14.39
CA SER A 126 2.33 -10.40 15.60
C SER A 126 3.24 -9.21 15.26
N ARG A 127 4.12 -9.37 14.27
CA ARG A 127 5.00 -8.28 13.79
C ARG A 127 4.18 -7.12 13.23
N ILE A 128 3.20 -7.39 12.37
CA ILE A 128 2.35 -6.33 11.77
C ILE A 128 1.57 -5.59 12.86
N ARG A 129 0.99 -6.30 13.84
CA ARG A 129 0.29 -5.68 14.97
C ARG A 129 1.20 -4.80 15.82
N SER A 130 2.41 -5.29 16.11
CA SER A 130 3.42 -4.54 16.86
C SER A 130 3.85 -3.28 16.11
N THR A 131 4.07 -3.37 14.79
CA THR A 131 4.34 -2.22 13.93
C THR A 131 3.18 -1.22 13.95
N PHE A 132 1.93 -1.69 13.81
CA PHE A 132 0.74 -0.84 13.87
C PHE A 132 0.68 -0.05 15.18
N LEU A 133 0.78 -0.72 16.34
CA LEU A 133 0.72 -0.06 17.65
C LEU A 133 1.84 0.96 17.81
N ARG A 134 3.06 0.62 17.40
CA ARG A 134 4.21 1.52 17.46
C ARG A 134 4.00 2.77 16.61
N LEU A 135 3.53 2.61 15.37
CA LEU A 135 3.23 3.74 14.49
C LEU A 135 2.07 4.58 15.02
N GLN A 136 1.03 3.96 15.57
CA GLN A 136 -0.11 4.66 16.15
C GLN A 136 0.30 5.54 17.33
N ILE A 137 1.15 5.02 18.22
CA ILE A 137 1.71 5.80 19.35
C ILE A 137 2.56 6.96 18.81
N LEU A 138 3.40 6.70 17.81
CA LEU A 138 4.25 7.73 17.20
C LEU A 138 3.43 8.86 16.58
N LEU A 139 2.38 8.52 15.81
CA LEU A 139 1.47 9.49 15.19
C LEU A 139 0.74 10.34 16.24
N LYS A 140 0.18 9.71 17.29
CA LYS A 140 -0.53 10.42 18.36
C LYS A 140 0.36 11.38 19.15
N ARG A 141 1.64 11.05 19.31
CA ARG A 141 2.61 11.93 19.99
C ARG A 141 3.02 13.12 19.13
N ALA A 142 3.04 12.94 17.81
CA ALA A 142 3.48 13.96 16.87
C ALA A 142 2.35 14.86 16.35
N SER A 143 1.08 14.43 16.45
CA SER A 143 -0.09 15.15 15.95
C SER A 143 -0.41 16.49 16.63
N PRO A 144 -0.08 16.76 17.92
CA PRO A 144 -0.37 18.06 18.53
C PRO A 144 0.42 19.17 17.82
N GLY A 145 -0.27 19.98 17.00
CA GLY A 145 0.31 21.09 16.25
C GLY A 145 0.43 20.90 14.72
N ASP A 146 0.04 19.75 14.17
CA ASP A 146 0.00 19.50 12.72
C ASP A 146 -1.37 18.97 12.31
N SER A 147 -2.21 19.84 11.72
CA SER A 147 -3.57 19.52 11.31
C SER A 147 -3.64 18.42 10.24
N LYS A 148 -2.61 18.31 9.38
CA LYS A 148 -2.54 17.25 8.37
C LYS A 148 -2.25 15.90 9.02
N LEU A 149 -1.37 15.90 10.02
CA LEU A 149 -1.02 14.71 10.78
C LEU A 149 -2.15 14.26 11.73
N LEU A 150 -2.96 15.20 12.24
CA LEU A 150 -4.09 14.92 13.12
C LEU A 150 -5.09 13.97 12.44
N ALA A 151 -5.54 14.30 11.23
CA ALA A 151 -6.47 13.46 10.48
C ALA A 151 -5.92 12.04 10.25
N LEU A 152 -4.64 11.92 9.89
CA LEU A 152 -3.97 10.63 9.76
C LEU A 152 -3.95 9.87 11.09
N SER A 153 -3.55 10.53 12.17
CA SER A 153 -3.45 9.93 13.51
C SER A 153 -4.81 9.42 14.02
N GLU A 154 -5.89 10.16 13.80
CA GLU A 154 -7.25 9.78 14.23
C GLU A 154 -7.81 8.62 13.42
N ASN A 155 -7.46 8.54 12.13
CA ASN A 155 -7.98 7.51 11.23
C ASN A 155 -7.05 6.30 11.07
N PHE A 156 -5.85 6.31 11.68
CA PHE A 156 -4.94 5.17 11.72
C PHE A 156 -5.44 4.10 12.69
N THR A 157 -6.42 3.33 12.24
CA THR A 157 -7.15 2.32 13.02
C THR A 157 -6.90 0.91 12.50
N TRP A 158 -6.95 -0.06 13.41
CA TRP A 158 -6.88 -1.48 13.05
C TRP A 158 -8.30 -2.00 12.78
N ARG A 159 -8.57 -2.36 11.53
CA ARG A 159 -9.83 -2.99 11.11
C ARG A 159 -9.49 -4.24 10.30
N LEU A 160 -9.98 -5.39 10.74
CA LEU A 160 -9.91 -6.67 10.03
C LEU A 160 -11.32 -7.24 9.92
#